data_AF-A0A2X1ZL12-F1
#
_entry.id   AF-A0A2X1ZL12-F1
#
_cell.length_a   1.000
_cell.length_b   1.000
_cell.length_c   1.000
_cell.angle_alpha   90.00
_cell.angle_beta   90.00
_cell.angle_gamma   90.00
#
_symmetry.space_group_name_H-M   'P 1'
#
loop_
_entity.id
_entity.type
_entity.pdbx_description
1 polymer ?
#
loop_
_entity_poly.entity_id
_entity_poly.type
_entity_poly.pdbx_seq_one_letter_code
_entity_poly.pdbx_strand_id
1 'polypeptide(L)'
;MYHYTKKRGIDIGLFCVVHTFGRQLNWNVHFHLSVTRGGVNLKTKRWGNIYFNAAMVEQHWKQQVVLFLRDHYNTLNTTINILETFVDGVSFSLVNTVESGVFT
;
A
#
# COMPACT_ATOMS: atom_id res chain seq x y z
N MET A 1 1.13 7.39 -7.49
CA MET A 1 0.64 8.14 -6.31
C MET A 1 1.55 9.32 -5.94
N TYR A 2 2.82 9.08 -5.59
CA TYR A 2 3.79 10.12 -5.20
C TYR A 2 3.89 11.31 -6.17
N HIS A 3 4.07 11.05 -7.47
CA HIS A 3 4.14 12.14 -8.46
C HIS A 3 2.85 12.98 -8.53
N TYR A 4 1.68 12.37 -8.30
CA TYR A 4 0.40 13.05 -8.33
C TYR A 4 0.23 14.00 -7.13
N THR A 5 0.65 13.57 -5.93
CA THR A 5 0.55 14.37 -4.71
C THR A 5 1.61 15.47 -4.68
N LYS A 6 2.84 15.16 -5.11
CA LYS A 6 3.95 16.12 -5.25
C LYS A 6 3.60 17.28 -6.17
N LYS A 7 2.97 17.02 -7.33
CA LYS A 7 2.50 18.07 -8.25
C LYS A 7 1.48 19.03 -7.62
N ARG A 8 0.73 18.58 -6.60
CA ARG A 8 -0.25 19.38 -5.86
C ARG A 8 0.33 20.05 -4.62
N GLY A 9 1.61 19.77 -4.29
CA GLY A 9 2.24 20.26 -3.07
C GLY A 9 1.56 19.74 -1.80
N ILE A 10 0.97 18.55 -1.85
CA ILE A 10 0.31 17.90 -0.71
C ILE A 10 1.16 16.70 -0.29
N ASP A 11 1.52 16.67 0.98
CA ASP A 11 2.29 15.58 1.59
C ASP A 11 1.35 14.60 2.30
N ILE A 12 1.31 13.37 1.81
CA ILE A 12 0.37 12.33 2.23
C ILE A 12 1.03 11.34 3.19
N GLY A 13 0.25 10.82 4.13
CA GLY A 13 0.68 9.74 5.02
C GLY A 13 0.58 8.38 4.33
N LEU A 14 1.55 7.52 4.64
CA LEU A 14 1.59 6.13 4.23
C LEU A 14 1.94 5.26 5.44
N PHE A 15 1.19 4.18 5.63
CA PHE A 15 1.36 3.25 6.73
C PHE A 15 1.27 1.83 6.19
N CYS A 16 2.13 0.94 6.69
CA CYS A 16 2.22 -0.44 6.24
C CYS A 16 2.20 -1.38 7.45
N VAL A 17 1.42 -2.46 7.37
CA VAL A 17 1.36 -3.53 8.37
C VAL A 17 1.58 -4.85 7.68
N VAL A 18 2.47 -5.68 8.22
CA VAL A 18 2.67 -7.06 7.77
C VAL A 18 1.92 -8.00 8.71
N HIS A 19 1.17 -8.94 8.14
CA HIS A 19 0.52 -10.03 8.86
C HIS A 19 1.08 -11.36 8.37
N THR A 20 1.24 -12.29 9.31
CA THR A 20 1.73 -13.65 9.02
C THR A 20 0.59 -14.66 8.84
N PHE A 21 -0.53 -14.43 9.53
CA PHE A 21 -1.67 -15.35 9.58
C PHE A 21 -2.94 -14.70 9.08
N GLY A 22 -3.81 -15.49 8.46
CA GLY A 22 -5.15 -15.08 8.07
C GLY A 22 -6.15 -15.13 9.22
N ARG A 23 -7.41 -14.77 8.95
CA ARG A 23 -8.51 -14.76 9.93
C ARG A 23 -8.69 -16.10 10.68
N GLN A 24 -8.39 -17.22 10.01
CA GLN A 24 -8.50 -18.57 10.57
C GLN A 24 -7.18 -19.10 11.15
N LEU A 25 -6.18 -18.22 11.37
CA LEU A 25 -4.82 -18.57 11.82
C LEU A 25 -4.04 -19.51 10.88
N ASN A 26 -4.51 -19.68 9.66
CA ASN A 26 -3.76 -20.35 8.60
C ASN A 26 -2.61 -19.45 8.11
N TRP A 27 -1.51 -20.07 7.67
CA TRP A 27 -0.38 -19.37 7.06
C TRP A 27 -0.86 -18.59 5.84
N ASN A 28 -0.76 -17.26 5.92
CA ASN A 28 -1.15 -16.34 4.86
C ASN A 28 -0.40 -15.03 5.09
N VAL A 29 0.84 -14.97 4.62
CA VAL A 29 1.67 -13.77 4.79
C VAL A 29 1.20 -12.71 3.81
N HIS A 30 0.66 -11.62 4.35
CA HIS A 30 0.16 -10.49 3.58
C HIS A 30 0.58 -9.19 4.23
N PHE A 31 0.46 -8.09 3.51
CA PHE A 31 0.68 -6.77 4.09
C PHE A 31 -0.37 -5.78 3.61
N HIS A 32 -0.85 -4.95 4.53
CA HIS A 32 -1.73 -3.85 4.23
C HIS A 32 -0.90 -2.60 4.01
N LEU A 33 -1.09 -1.98 2.85
CA LEU A 33 -0.65 -0.62 2.62
C LEU A 33 -1.85 0.32 2.71
N SER A 34 -1.77 1.27 3.63
CA SER A 34 -2.77 2.31 3.84
C SER A 34 -2.21 3.67 3.50
N VAL A 35 -3.00 4.47 2.77
CA VAL A 35 -2.64 5.83 2.38
C VAL A 35 -3.75 6.79 2.78
N THR A 36 -3.39 7.96 3.30
CA THR A 36 -4.34 9.01 3.63
C THR A 36 -5.01 9.60 2.37
N ARG A 37 -6.33 9.82 2.38
CA ARG A 37 -7.09 10.51 1.30
C ARG A 37 -6.91 12.02 1.28
N GLY A 38 -5.74 12.48 1.67
CA GLY A 38 -5.39 13.88 1.83
C GLY A 38 -4.09 13.99 2.61
N GLY A 39 -3.64 15.21 2.80
CA GLY A 39 -2.35 15.45 3.41
C GLY A 39 -2.13 16.91 3.73
N VAL A 40 -0.98 17.21 4.31
CA VAL A 40 -0.63 18.60 4.63
C VAL A 40 -0.18 19.29 3.36
N ASN A 41 -0.84 20.38 2.98
CA ASN A 41 -0.35 21.24 1.91
C ASN A 41 0.93 21.94 2.39
N LEU A 42 2.02 21.77 1.65
CA LEU A 42 3.34 22.23 2.06
C LEU A 42 3.45 23.76 2.14
N LYS A 43 2.64 24.49 1.35
CA LYS A 43 2.62 25.96 1.32
C LYS A 43 1.69 26.54 2.38
N THR A 44 0.44 26.06 2.42
CA THR A 44 -0.59 26.64 3.30
C THR A 44 -0.61 26.05 4.70
N LYS A 45 0.09 24.92 4.91
CA LYS A 45 0.09 24.10 6.14
C LYS A 45 -1.30 23.61 6.56
N ARG A 46 -2.28 23.69 5.66
CA ARG A 46 -3.65 23.19 5.86
C ARG A 46 -3.82 21.81 5.23
N TRP A 47 -4.80 21.05 5.73
CA TRP A 47 -5.18 19.79 5.11
C TRP A 47 -5.74 20.01 3.70
N GLY A 48 -5.21 19.27 2.73
CA GLY A 48 -5.69 19.22 1.35
C GLY A 48 -6.17 17.82 1.01
N ASN A 49 -7.42 17.71 0.54
CA ASN A 49 -8.01 16.44 0.13
C ASN A 49 -7.39 15.94 -1.18
N ILE A 50 -7.24 14.62 -1.27
CA ILE A 50 -6.81 13.94 -2.49
C ILE A 50 -7.74 12.77 -2.76
N TYR A 51 -8.19 12.69 -4.00
CA TYR A 51 -8.94 11.56 -4.49
C TYR A 51 -8.05 10.65 -5.35
N PHE A 52 -8.10 9.36 -5.04
CA PHE A 52 -7.55 8.30 -5.87
C PHE A 52 -8.69 7.39 -6.30
N ASN A 53 -8.69 6.97 -7.57
CA ASN A 53 -9.52 5.85 -7.98
C ASN A 53 -8.94 4.57 -7.36
N ALA A 54 -9.65 3.96 -6.42
CA ALA A 54 -9.18 2.82 -5.65
C ALA A 54 -8.81 1.63 -6.54
N ALA A 55 -9.67 1.26 -7.49
CA ALA A 55 -9.42 0.13 -8.40
C ALA A 55 -8.18 0.35 -9.27
N MET A 56 -8.00 1.57 -9.80
CA MET A 56 -6.82 1.91 -10.59
C MET A 56 -5.54 1.87 -9.74
N VAL A 57 -5.58 2.40 -8.51
CA VAL A 57 -4.41 2.38 -7.62
C VAL A 57 -4.08 0.96 -7.21
N GLU A 58 -5.07 0.13 -6.86
CA GLU A 58 -4.87 -1.27 -6.51
C GLU A 58 -4.23 -2.04 -7.68
N GLN A 59 -4.71 -1.85 -8.91
CA GLN A 59 -4.14 -2.49 -10.09
C GLN A 59 -2.67 -2.09 -10.31
N HIS A 60 -2.37 -0.79 -10.30
CA HIS A 60 -1.00 -0.31 -10.49
C HIS A 60 -0.09 -0.79 -9.36
N TRP A 61 -0.58 -0.75 -8.12
CA TRP A 61 0.14 -1.22 -6.95
C TRP A 61 0.54 -2.68 -7.07
N LYS A 62 -0.41 -3.58 -7.37
CA LYS A 62 -0.14 -5.02 -7.57
C LYS A 62 0.93 -5.22 -8.65
N GLN A 63 0.82 -4.51 -9.78
CA GLN A 63 1.82 -4.57 -10.85
C GLN A 63 3.21 -4.13 -10.38
N GLN A 64 3.31 -3.00 -9.67
CA GLN A 64 4.59 -2.49 -9.18
C GLN A 64 5.24 -3.42 -8.14
N VAL A 65 4.45 -4.02 -7.24
CA VAL A 65 4.95 -5.01 -6.28
C VAL A 65 5.48 -6.24 -7.00
N VAL A 66 4.73 -6.79 -7.97
CA VAL A 66 5.16 -7.95 -8.75
C VAL A 66 6.45 -7.65 -9.53
N LEU A 67 6.53 -6.47 -10.18
CA LEU A 67 7.75 -6.05 -10.87
C LEU A 67 8.93 -5.93 -9.92
N PHE A 68 8.76 -5.25 -8.79
CA PHE A 68 9.79 -5.11 -7.77
C PHE A 68 10.32 -6.46 -7.27
N LEU A 69 9.41 -7.39 -6.96
CA LEU A 69 9.77 -8.72 -6.48
C LEU A 69 10.50 -9.54 -7.55
N ARG A 70 10.11 -9.42 -8.82
CA ARG A 70 10.79 -10.08 -9.95
C ARG A 70 12.19 -9.53 -10.17
N ASP A 71 12.34 -8.20 -10.17
CA ASP A 71 13.62 -7.54 -10.39
C ASP A 71 14.65 -7.88 -9.30
N HIS A 72 14.17 -8.11 -8.07
CA HIS A 72 15.02 -8.45 -6.92
C HIS A 72 15.01 -9.95 -6.60
N TYR A 73 14.40 -10.79 -7.44
CA TYR A 73 14.17 -12.19 -7.13
C TYR A 73 15.46 -12.92 -6.76
N ASN A 74 16.50 -12.81 -7.58
CA ASN A 74 17.77 -13.51 -7.35
C ASN A 74 18.44 -13.10 -6.03
N THR A 75 18.24 -11.86 -5.58
CA THR A 75 18.75 -11.33 -4.31
C THR A 75 17.90 -11.79 -3.12
N LEU A 76 16.58 -11.96 -3.32
CA LEU A 76 15.63 -12.39 -2.28
C LEU A 76 15.59 -13.92 -2.12
N ASN A 77 15.85 -14.67 -3.20
CA ASN A 77 15.79 -16.12 -3.29
C ASN A 77 16.87 -16.85 -2.48
N THR A 78 17.86 -16.14 -1.94
CA THR A 78 18.87 -16.72 -1.05
C THR A 78 18.42 -16.80 0.42
N THR A 79 17.27 -16.22 0.79
CA THR A 79 16.87 -16.17 2.22
C THR A 79 15.45 -16.68 2.50
N ILE A 80 14.44 -16.47 1.65
CA ILE A 80 13.07 -16.98 1.85
C ILE A 80 12.39 -17.18 0.47
N ASN A 81 11.62 -18.26 0.28
CA ASN A 81 10.77 -18.48 -0.91
C ASN A 81 9.53 -17.54 -0.89
N ILE A 82 9.76 -16.23 -1.04
CA ILE A 82 8.75 -15.18 -0.85
C ILE A 82 7.70 -15.14 -1.99
N LEU A 83 8.07 -15.62 -3.19
CA LEU A 83 7.23 -15.44 -4.38
C LEU A 83 5.90 -16.18 -4.33
N GLU A 84 5.83 -17.38 -3.77
CA GLU A 84 4.57 -18.14 -3.72
C GLU A 84 3.60 -17.61 -2.66
N THR A 85 4.08 -16.92 -1.63
CA THR A 85 3.22 -16.43 -0.54
C THR A 85 2.65 -15.04 -0.80
N PHE A 86 3.36 -14.20 -1.56
CA PHE A 86 3.02 -12.77 -1.66
C PHE A 86 2.07 -12.41 -2.80
N VAL A 87 1.97 -13.22 -3.85
CA VAL A 87 1.13 -12.85 -5.02
C VAL A 87 -0.36 -12.82 -4.65
N ASP A 88 -0.78 -13.67 -3.70
CA ASP A 88 -2.17 -13.78 -3.25
C ASP A 88 -2.48 -12.90 -2.00
N GLY A 89 -1.45 -12.38 -1.32
CA GLY A 89 -1.54 -11.63 -0.06
C GLY A 89 -1.33 -10.12 -0.17
N VAL A 90 -1.58 -9.50 -1.33
CA VAL A 90 -1.36 -8.05 -1.50
C VAL A 90 -2.68 -7.29 -1.47
N SER A 91 -2.93 -6.58 -0.37
CA SER A 91 -4.11 -5.73 -0.20
C SER A 91 -3.74 -4.25 -0.12
N PHE A 92 -4.54 -3.41 -0.77
CA PHE A 92 -4.38 -1.95 -0.73
C PHE A 92 -5.65 -1.32 -0.16
N SER A 93 -5.48 -0.33 0.71
CA SER A 93 -6.60 0.45 1.22
C SER A 93 -6.34 1.95 1.27
N LEU A 94 -7.42 2.70 1.09
CA LEU A 94 -7.43 4.14 1.29
C LEU A 94 -8.05 4.45 2.65
N VAL A 95 -7.35 5.19 3.48
CA VAL A 95 -7.81 5.56 4.83
C VAL A 95 -8.34 6.98 4.82
N ASN A 96 -9.59 7.14 5.24
CA ASN A 96 -10.17 8.44 5.61
C ASN A 96 -9.63 8.81 7.01
N THR A 97 -9.36 10.09 7.24
CA THR A 97 -9.03 10.62 8.59
C THR A 97 -10.18 10.46 9.60
N VAL A 98 -11.33 9.92 9.18
CA VAL A 98 -12.50 9.54 9.99
C VAL A 98 -13.17 8.35 9.32
N GLU A 99 -12.61 7.15 9.50
CA GLU A 99 -13.33 5.86 9.55
C GLU A 99 -12.30 4.74 9.70
N SER A 100 -12.11 4.29 10.94
CA SER A 100 -11.51 3.00 11.26
C SER A 100 -12.50 1.90 10.92
N GLY A 101 -12.65 1.61 9.63
CA GLY A 101 -13.50 0.54 9.11
C GLY A 101 -12.67 -0.61 8.57
N VAL A 102 -12.41 -1.59 9.44
CA VAL A 102 -12.07 -3.01 9.20
C VAL A 102 -11.40 -3.32 7.85
N PHE A 103 -10.09 -3.51 7.87
CA PHE A 103 -9.37 -4.25 6.82
C PHE A 103 -9.23 -5.70 7.31
N THR A 104 -10.08 -6.59 6.80
CA THR A 104 -9.95 -8.05 6.91
C THR A 104 -10.07 -8.66 5.54
#